data_AF-A0A1J8QDC4-F1
#
_entry.id   AF-A0A1J8QDC4-F1
#
_cell.length_a   1.000
_cell.length_b   1.000
_cell.length_c   1.000
_cell.angle_alpha   90.00
_cell.angle_beta   90.00
_cell.angle_gamma   90.00
#
_symmetry.space_group_name_H-M   'P 1'
#
loop_
_entity.id
_entity.type
_entity.pdbx_description
1 polymer ?
#
loop_
_entity_poly.entity_id
_entity_poly.type
_entity_poly.pdbx_seq_one_letter_code
_entity_poly.pdbx_strand_id
1 'polypeptide(L)' 'MSDWDQAAWQKLSEVAVKGAQYNSPQRQPHPECLEGTRVDLLNYIYAFLDNPEKNQLIWLHGTAGVGKSA' A
#
# COMPACT_ATOMS: atom_id res chain seq x y z
N MET A 1 14.71 7.30 -12.34
CA MET A 1 14.49 8.12 -11.14
C MET A 1 15.57 9.19 -11.13
N SER A 2 15.20 10.47 -11.02
CA SER A 2 16.17 11.56 -10.96
C SER A 2 16.83 11.65 -9.57
N ASP A 3 18.00 12.27 -9.47
CA ASP A 3 18.67 12.50 -8.17
C ASP A 3 17.79 13.30 -7.19
N TRP A 4 16.91 14.15 -7.71
CA TRP A 4 15.92 14.90 -6.95
C TRP A 4 14.88 14.02 -6.28
N ASP A 5 14.43 12.97 -6.97
CA ASP A 5 13.45 12.03 -6.42
C ASP A 5 14.05 11.31 -5.20
N GLN A 6 15.32 10.93 -5.28
CA GLN A 6 15.99 10.18 -4.21
C GLN A 6 16.17 11.02 -2.94
N ALA A 7 16.54 12.31 -3.09
CA ALA A 7 16.64 13.23 -1.96
C ALA A 7 15.26 13.50 -1.31
N ALA A 8 14.19 13.59 -2.11
CA ALA A 8 12.83 13.76 -1.60
C ALA A 8 12.37 12.54 -0.78
N TRP A 9 12.61 11.33 -1.28
CA TRP A 9 12.27 10.08 -0.59
C TRP A 9 13.05 9.91 0.72
N GLN A 10 14.32 10.31 0.77
CA GLN A 10 15.10 10.29 2.01
C GLN A 10 14.49 11.18 3.09
N LYS A 11 14.17 12.43 2.77
CA LYS A 11 13.53 13.36 3.72
C LYS A 11 12.17 12.86 4.21
N LEU A 12 11.35 12.30 3.31
CA LEU A 12 10.07 11.71 3.70
C LEU A 12 10.26 10.50 4.62
N SER A 13 11.27 9.67 4.35
CA SER A 13 11.59 8.51 5.17
C SER A 13 12.02 8.87 6.60
N GLU A 14 12.66 10.02 6.80
CA GLU A 14 13.09 10.49 8.14
C GLU A 14 11.92 10.86 9.04
N VAL A 15 10.82 11.34 8.47
CA VAL A 15 9.62 11.78 9.21
C VAL A 15 8.49 10.74 9.21
N ALA A 16 8.57 9.73 8.34
CA ALA A 16 7.60 8.66 8.27
C ALA A 16 7.61 7.80 9.55
N VAL A 17 6.44 7.28 9.92
CA VAL A 17 6.33 6.31 11.01
C VAL A 17 7.19 5.09 10.68
N LYS A 18 8.03 4.70 11.63
CA LYS A 18 8.82 3.46 11.61
C LYS A 18 7.84 2.28 11.48
N GLY A 19 7.64 1.80 10.26
CA GLY A 19 6.69 0.76 9.89
C GLY A 19 5.89 1.08 8.63
N ALA A 20 5.65 2.37 8.33
CA ALA A 20 4.89 2.80 7.16
C ALA A 20 5.68 2.72 5.85
N GLN A 21 7.01 2.63 5.93
CA GLN A 21 7.88 2.44 4.76
C GLN A 21 7.48 1.20 3.97
N TYR A 22 7.59 1.29 2.64
CA TYR A 22 7.39 0.16 1.75
C TYR A 22 8.28 -1.02 2.18
N ASN A 23 7.66 -2.19 2.36
CA ASN A 23 8.34 -3.41 2.81
C ASN A 23 9.17 -3.24 4.10
N SER A 24 8.67 -2.44 5.06
CA SER A 24 9.38 -2.18 6.31
C SER A 24 9.69 -3.48 7.08
N PRO A 25 10.95 -3.71 7.50
CA PRO A 25 11.32 -4.88 8.30
C PRO A 25 10.59 -4.95 9.64
N GLN A 26 10.14 -3.82 10.17
CA GLN A 26 9.40 -3.75 11.43
C GLN A 26 8.01 -4.40 11.35
N ARG A 27 7.51 -4.64 10.12
CA ARG A 27 6.26 -5.39 9.89
C ARG A 27 6.48 -6.90 9.81
N GLN A 28 7.69 -7.41 10.02
CA GLN A 28 7.97 -8.84 9.96
C GLN A 28 7.72 -9.53 11.33
N PRO A 29 7.13 -10.75 11.33
CA PRO A 29 6.54 -11.43 10.18
C PRO A 29 5.28 -10.70 9.72
N HIS A 30 5.09 -10.63 8.40
CA HIS A 30 3.90 -9.98 7.86
C HIS A 30 2.65 -10.73 8.31
N PRO A 31 1.59 -10.02 8.74
CA PRO A 31 0.34 -10.67 9.08
C PRO A 31 -0.17 -11.44 7.86
N GLU A 32 -0.53 -12.70 8.08
CA GLU A 32 -1.11 -13.53 7.03
C GLU A 32 -2.50 -13.00 6.68
N CYS A 33 -2.73 -12.80 5.38
CA CYS A 33 -4.07 -12.49 4.90
C CYS A 33 -4.91 -13.76 4.91
N LEU A 34 -6.23 -13.60 5.04
CA LEU A 34 -7.14 -14.68 4.69
C LEU A 34 -6.88 -15.10 3.24
N GLU A 35 -6.99 -16.41 3.00
CA GLU A 35 -6.76 -17.01 1.69
C GLU A 35 -7.54 -16.27 0.59
N GLY A 36 -6.89 -16.03 -0.55
CA GLY A 36 -7.45 -15.28 -1.68
C GLY A 36 -7.52 -13.76 -1.50
N THR A 37 -7.71 -13.24 -0.28
CA THR A 37 -8.06 -11.83 -0.05
C THR A 37 -7.05 -10.84 -0.64
N ARG A 38 -5.74 -11.05 -0.43
CA ARG A 38 -4.71 -10.15 -0.97
C ARG A 38 -4.64 -10.21 -2.49
N VAL A 39 -4.74 -11.40 -3.06
CA VAL A 39 -4.65 -11.62 -4.51
C VAL A 39 -5.85 -10.97 -5.20
N ASP A 40 -7.05 -11.26 -4.71
CA ASP A 40 -8.30 -10.75 -5.30
C ASP A 40 -8.38 -9.21 -5.18
N LEU A 41 -8.01 -8.66 -4.02
CA LEU A 41 -8.02 -7.22 -3.81
C LEU A 41 -7.02 -6.50 -4.73
N LEU A 42 -5.80 -7.01 -4.86
CA LEU A 42 -4.81 -6.42 -5.75
C LEU A 42 -5.23 -6.50 -7.21
N ASN A 43 -5.77 -7.64 -7.65
CA ASN A 43 -6.30 -7.81 -9.01
C ASN A 43 -7.41 -6.79 -9.30
N TYR A 44 -8.33 -6.57 -8.35
CA TYR A 44 -9.37 -5.55 -8.46
C TYR A 44 -8.78 -4.13 -8.58
N ILE A 45 -7.82 -3.78 -7.71
CA ILE A 45 -7.18 -2.46 -7.71
C ILE A 45 -6.45 -2.21 -9.03
N TYR A 46 -5.64 -3.16 -9.51
CA TYR A 46 -4.91 -2.98 -10.77
C TYR A 46 -5.85 -2.87 -11.97
N ALA A 47 -6.85 -3.75 -12.07
CA ALA A 47 -7.85 -3.67 -13.14
C ALA A 47 -8.64 -2.35 -13.12
N PHE A 48 -8.83 -1.76 -11.94
CA PHE A 48 -9.46 -0.45 -11.79
C PHE A 48 -8.54 0.69 -12.24
N LEU A 49 -7.27 0.67 -11.84
CA LEU A 49 -6.27 1.70 -12.18
C LEU A 49 -5.89 1.69 -13.66
N ASP A 50 -5.98 0.53 -14.33
CA ASP A 50 -5.71 0.39 -15.76
C ASP A 50 -6.80 1.01 -16.65
N ASN A 51 -7.88 1.56 -16.08
CA ASN A 51 -8.93 2.25 -16.81
C ASN A 51 -8.79 3.79 -16.69
N PRO A 52 -8.17 4.47 -17.67
CA PRO A 52 -7.90 5.91 -17.61
C PRO A 52 -9.15 6.79 -17.70
N GLU A 53 -10.31 6.24 -18.10
CA GLU A 53 -11.57 6.99 -18.23
C GLU A 53 -12.43 6.98 -16.95
N LYS A 54 -12.01 6.24 -15.91
CA LYS A 54 -12.73 6.16 -14.63
C LYS A 54 -12.08 7.01 -13.54
N ASN A 55 -12.90 7.62 -12.70
CA ASN A 55 -12.44 8.34 -11.50
C ASN A 55 -11.57 7.42 -10.63
N GLN A 56 -10.34 7.84 -10.31
CA GLN A 56 -9.33 7.01 -9.64
C GLN A 56 -9.45 6.97 -8.10
N LEU A 57 -10.68 6.96 -7.56
CA LEU A 57 -10.89 6.86 -6.12
C LEU A 57 -11.39 5.47 -5.73
N ILE A 58 -10.61 4.77 -4.90
CA ILE A 58 -10.98 3.47 -4.33
C ILE A 58 -11.29 3.65 -2.85
N TRP A 59 -12.48 3.20 -2.43
CA TRP A 59 -12.88 3.16 -1.03
C TRP A 59 -12.80 1.74 -0.48
N LEU A 60 -11.76 1.44 0.31
CA LEU A 60 -11.60 0.14 0.97
C LEU A 60 -12.25 0.15 2.36
N HIS A 61 -13.28 -0.66 2.55
CA HIS A 61 -14.05 -0.73 3.81
C HIS A 61 -14.12 -2.14 4.40
N GLY A 62 -14.44 -2.23 5.70
CA GLY A 62 -14.48 -3.48 6.46
C GLY A 62 -14.37 -3.23 7.96
N THR A 63 -14.59 -4.24 8.79
CA THR A 63 -14.53 -4.14 10.26
C THR A 63 -13.14 -3.70 10.75
N ALA A 64 -13.06 -3.13 11.95
CA ALA A 64 -11.78 -2.76 12.54
C ALA A 64 -10.90 -4.03 12.72
N GLY A 65 -9.60 -3.90 12.50
CA GLY A 65 -8.64 -5.00 12.69
C GLY A 65 -8.44 -5.95 11.50
N VAL A 66 -9.23 -5.87 10.42
CA VAL A 66 -9.09 -6.79 9.26
C VAL A 66 -7.92 -6.51 8.32
N GLY A 67 -6.96 -5.67 8.74
CA GLY A 67 -5.76 -5.43 7.94
C GLY A 67 -5.94 -4.51 6.73
N LYS A 68 -6.95 -3.63 6.69
CA LYS A 68 -7.13 -2.67 5.58
C LYS A 68 -5.94 -1.72 5.36
N SER A 69 -5.21 -1.42 6.42
CA SER A 69 -4.01 -0.55 6.39
C SER A 69 -2.70 -1.33 6.29
N ALA A 70 -2.75 -2.67 6.24
CA ALA A 70 -1.58 -3.54 6.34
C ALA A 70 -0.67 -3.46 5.10
#